data_AF-Q8TXS4-F1
#
_entry.id   AF-Q8TXS4-F1
#
_cell.length_a   1.000
_cell.length_b   1.000
_cell.length_c   1.000
_cell.angle_alpha   90.00
_cell.angle_beta   90.00
_cell.angle_gamma   90.00
#
_symmetry.space_group_name_H-M   'P 1'
#
loop_
_entity.id
_entity.type
_entity.pdbx_description
1 polymer ?
#
loop_
_entity_poly.entity_id
_entity_poly.type
_entity_poly.pdbx_seq_one_letter_code
_entity_poly.pdbx_strand_id
1 'polypeptide(L)'
;MDVKTLVGEYYASLPSGVLREFVEDPSSREWAYTFLKGRDIVFTRKRRLDEVSGFLELYHSTGKFKNPKSWEGLLGWDLVIDVDAELPEEPEAFLKSLGRLLKDVVIACDELRRALGFPRPDVVNFSGSKGFHVRYFDSTVRRWLRWDLHERRGIKPGEIIQRVGRGVVWLAREGFVAGDRVRALREGLLDDSMYDLKRLIRCVGSMNVKSLLPAVPVWSREGGRWVDFRDEVLGMNDLELGCLVAHRTLTWPGRGGLGVVLSRVLDLDTDADPEDPSDFVEVWGNVMSVLGELKP
;
A
#
# COMPACT_ATOMS: atom_id res chain seq x y z
N MET A 1 -5.39 -13.02 23.83
CA MET A 1 -3.99 -12.83 23.39
C MET A 1 -3.69 -11.34 23.38
N ASP A 2 -2.46 -10.89 23.65
CA ASP A 2 -2.13 -9.47 23.47
C ASP A 2 -1.66 -9.17 22.04
N VAL A 3 -1.79 -7.90 21.63
CA VAL A 3 -1.40 -7.43 20.29
C VAL A 3 0.07 -7.68 19.97
N LYS A 4 0.95 -7.68 20.98
CA LYS A 4 2.39 -7.88 20.79
C LYS A 4 2.70 -9.32 20.41
N THR A 5 2.00 -10.29 21.00
CA THR A 5 2.09 -11.70 20.61
C THR A 5 1.61 -11.89 19.17
N LEU A 6 0.42 -11.37 18.82
CA LEU A 6 -0.10 -11.48 17.45
C LEU A 6 0.88 -10.94 16.41
N VAL A 7 1.38 -9.71 16.63
CA VAL A 7 2.33 -9.06 15.74
C VAL A 7 3.64 -9.85 15.65
N GLY A 8 4.14 -10.35 16.78
CA GLY A 8 5.37 -11.15 16.83
C GLY A 8 5.25 -12.45 16.03
N GLU A 9 4.15 -13.18 16.21
CA GLU A 9 3.86 -14.42 15.50
C GLU A 9 3.67 -14.19 14.00
N TYR A 10 2.99 -13.10 13.62
CA TYR A 10 2.85 -12.70 12.22
C TYR A 10 4.21 -12.47 11.56
N TYR A 11 5.05 -11.59 12.11
CA TYR A 11 6.36 -11.32 11.51
C TYR A 11 7.30 -12.53 11.54
N ALA A 12 7.19 -13.42 12.54
CA ALA A 12 7.95 -14.67 12.59
C ALA A 12 7.50 -15.68 11.53
N SER A 13 6.25 -15.61 11.08
CA SER A 13 5.71 -16.49 10.04
C SER A 13 6.08 -16.08 8.61
N LEU A 14 6.50 -14.82 8.42
CA LEU A 14 6.84 -14.30 7.10
C LEU A 14 8.11 -14.95 6.52
N PRO A 15 8.14 -15.28 5.21
CA PRO A 15 9.34 -15.72 4.54
C PRO A 15 10.46 -14.68 4.63
N SER A 16 11.70 -15.17 4.74
CA SER A 16 12.88 -14.30 4.76
C SER A 16 12.93 -13.43 3.50
N GLY A 17 13.14 -12.13 3.69
CA GLY A 17 13.27 -11.16 2.61
C GLY A 17 11.96 -10.61 2.05
N VAL A 18 10.79 -11.15 2.43
CA VAL A 18 9.51 -10.75 1.83
C VAL A 18 9.20 -9.25 2.01
N LEU A 19 9.57 -8.68 3.16
CA LEU A 19 9.39 -7.24 3.45
C LEU A 19 10.24 -6.33 2.56
N ARG A 20 11.25 -6.88 1.87
CA ARG A 20 12.16 -6.16 0.97
C ARG A 20 11.89 -6.46 -0.50
N GLU A 21 11.03 -7.43 -0.81
CA GLU A 21 10.78 -7.92 -2.16
C GLU A 21 10.33 -6.80 -3.11
N PHE A 22 9.46 -5.92 -2.62
CA PHE A 22 8.91 -4.79 -3.37
C PHE A 22 9.70 -3.49 -3.20
N VAL A 23 10.96 -3.59 -2.74
CA VAL A 23 11.84 -2.44 -2.55
C VAL A 23 13.01 -2.55 -3.50
N GLU A 24 13.02 -1.72 -4.53
CA GLU A 24 14.17 -1.68 -5.43
C GLU A 24 15.39 -1.10 -4.71
N ASP A 25 16.47 -1.90 -4.70
CA ASP A 25 17.75 -1.60 -4.06
C ASP A 25 17.59 -1.17 -2.59
N PRO A 26 17.24 -2.11 -1.70
CA PRO A 26 17.00 -1.86 -0.28
C PRO A 26 18.13 -1.11 0.44
N SER A 27 19.37 -1.29 -0.03
CA SER A 27 20.57 -0.70 0.57
C SER A 27 20.69 0.80 0.35
N SER A 28 19.99 1.32 -0.66
CA SER A 28 19.93 2.74 -1.00
C SER A 28 18.76 3.49 -0.35
N ARG A 29 17.97 2.81 0.50
CA ARG A 29 16.78 3.38 1.13
C ARG A 29 17.03 3.74 2.58
N GLU A 30 16.49 4.87 3.01
CA GLU A 30 16.26 5.08 4.44
C GLU A 30 15.10 4.18 4.86
N TRP A 31 15.24 3.53 6.00
CA TRP A 31 14.22 2.71 6.62
C TRP A 31 13.74 3.36 7.91
N ALA A 32 12.46 3.20 8.17
CA ALA A 32 11.87 3.59 9.43
C ALA A 32 10.86 2.57 9.90
N TYR A 33 10.61 2.50 11.20
CA TYR A 33 9.63 1.59 11.75
C TYR A 33 8.96 2.22 12.96
N THR A 34 7.74 1.79 13.19
CA THR A 34 7.00 2.02 14.43
C THR A 34 7.03 0.75 15.25
N PHE A 35 7.17 0.85 16.57
CA PHE A 35 7.11 -0.30 17.46
C PHE A 35 6.12 -0.05 18.59
N LEU A 36 5.54 -1.15 19.11
CA LEU A 36 4.78 -1.12 20.35
C LEU A 36 5.75 -1.05 21.53
N LYS A 37 5.72 0.07 22.26
CA LYS A 37 6.38 0.20 23.55
C LYS A 37 5.33 0.35 24.65
N GLY A 38 4.80 -0.78 25.12
CA GLY A 38 3.60 -0.75 25.97
C GLY A 38 2.38 -0.39 25.12
N ARG A 39 1.68 0.70 25.47
CA ARG A 39 0.58 1.27 24.65
C ARG A 39 1.04 2.33 23.64
N ASP A 40 2.31 2.76 23.70
CA ASP A 40 2.79 3.87 22.88
C ASP A 40 3.46 3.39 21.58
N ILE A 41 3.21 4.12 20.49
CA ILE A 41 3.84 3.93 19.19
C ILE A 41 5.10 4.81 19.13
N VAL A 42 6.26 4.19 18.94
CA VAL A 42 7.54 4.93 18.83
C VAL A 42 8.15 4.75 17.45
N PHE A 43 8.53 5.85 16.82
CA PHE A 43 9.12 5.87 15.49
C PHE A 43 10.66 5.96 15.54
N THR A 44 11.35 5.05 14.86
CA THR A 44 12.83 4.99 14.84
C THR A 44 13.38 4.75 13.45
N ARG A 45 14.48 5.44 13.12
CA ARG A 45 15.10 5.48 11.78
C ARG A 45 16.43 4.70 11.65
N LYS A 46 16.86 3.94 12.66
CA LYS A 46 18.32 3.63 12.80
C LYS A 46 18.72 2.22 13.29
N ARG A 47 17.97 1.16 13.01
CA ARG A 47 18.45 -0.23 13.29
C ARG A 47 18.47 -1.12 12.05
N ARG A 48 19.30 -2.16 12.08
CA ARG A 48 19.26 -3.23 11.08
C ARG A 48 17.91 -3.92 11.19
N LEU A 49 17.25 -4.15 10.06
CA LEU A 49 15.92 -4.77 9.97
C LEU A 49 15.85 -6.12 10.70
N ASP A 50 16.95 -6.86 10.66
CA ASP A 50 17.23 -8.13 11.30
C ASP A 50 17.32 -8.04 12.85
N GLU A 51 17.42 -6.83 13.41
CA GLU A 51 17.47 -6.59 14.87
C GLU A 51 16.14 -6.12 15.45
N VAL A 52 15.11 -5.91 14.62
CA VAL A 52 13.84 -5.37 15.08
C VAL A 52 12.84 -6.51 15.21
N SER A 53 12.77 -7.11 16.40
CA SER A 53 11.62 -7.92 16.80
C SER A 53 10.54 -7.00 17.38
N GLY A 54 9.29 -7.16 16.94
CA GLY A 54 8.15 -6.42 17.49
C GLY A 54 7.93 -4.99 16.99
N PHE A 55 8.39 -4.65 15.78
CA PHE A 55 7.84 -3.49 15.08
C PHE A 55 6.43 -3.79 14.60
N LEU A 56 5.59 -2.77 14.53
CA LEU A 56 4.22 -2.90 14.08
C LEU A 56 4.09 -2.49 12.62
N GLU A 57 4.62 -1.31 12.27
CA GLU A 57 4.71 -0.86 10.88
C GLU A 57 6.18 -0.63 10.48
N LEU A 58 6.52 -0.98 9.25
CA LEU A 58 7.83 -0.81 8.64
C LEU A 58 7.67 0.00 7.36
N TYR A 59 8.56 0.96 7.19
CA TYR A 59 8.57 1.91 6.11
C TYR A 59 9.95 2.00 5.45
N HIS A 60 9.96 2.37 4.18
CA HIS A 60 11.16 2.84 3.49
C HIS A 60 10.88 4.16 2.79
N SER A 61 11.91 4.96 2.59
CA SER A 61 11.79 6.20 1.81
C SER A 61 11.47 5.93 0.34
N THR A 62 10.65 6.80 -0.25
CA THR A 62 10.47 6.99 -1.70
C THR A 62 11.79 7.34 -2.40
N GLY A 63 12.72 7.97 -1.68
CA GLY A 63 14.02 8.39 -2.19
C GLY A 63 15.05 7.26 -2.19
N LYS A 64 15.89 7.24 -3.22
CA LYS A 64 17.13 6.47 -3.24
C LYS A 64 18.30 7.39 -2.94
N PHE A 65 19.21 6.98 -2.06
CA PHE A 65 20.34 7.80 -1.63
C PHE A 65 21.63 6.99 -1.71
N LYS A 66 22.75 7.66 -2.01
CA LYS A 66 24.08 7.07 -1.84
C LYS A 66 24.40 6.81 -0.37
N ASN A 67 23.97 7.71 0.52
CA ASN A 67 24.06 7.53 1.96
C ASN A 67 22.66 7.73 2.59
N PRO A 68 21.87 6.65 2.73
CA PRO A 68 20.49 6.76 3.19
C PRO A 68 20.35 7.16 4.65
N LYS A 69 21.40 7.00 5.47
CA LYS A 69 21.39 7.41 6.88
C LYS A 69 21.49 8.93 7.06
N SER A 70 22.12 9.62 6.11
CA SER A 70 22.26 11.08 6.10
C SER A 70 21.39 11.77 5.04
N TRP A 71 20.68 10.98 4.22
CA TRP A 71 19.93 11.46 3.05
C TRP A 71 20.81 12.16 1.99
N GLU A 72 22.10 11.83 1.95
CA GLU A 72 23.05 12.44 1.02
C GLU A 72 23.13 11.67 -0.30
N GLY A 73 23.34 12.42 -1.38
CA GLY A 73 23.50 11.87 -2.73
C GLY A 73 22.21 11.23 -3.26
N LEU A 74 21.13 12.02 -3.32
CA LEU A 74 19.86 11.59 -3.91
C LEU A 74 20.07 11.04 -5.34
N LEU A 75 19.56 9.84 -5.58
CA LEU A 75 19.62 9.11 -6.84
C LEU A 75 18.28 9.16 -7.60
N GLY A 76 17.20 9.61 -6.96
CA GLY A 76 15.86 9.76 -7.54
C GLY A 76 14.76 9.40 -6.54
N TRP A 77 13.52 9.64 -6.96
CA TRP A 77 12.31 9.37 -6.18
C TRP A 77 11.43 8.38 -6.91
N ASP A 78 10.92 7.38 -6.21
CA ASP A 78 9.78 6.59 -6.68
C ASP A 78 8.52 7.46 -6.71
N LEU A 79 7.61 7.20 -7.65
CA LEU A 79 6.27 7.75 -7.61
C LEU A 79 5.40 6.83 -6.76
N VAL A 80 4.69 7.41 -5.79
CA VAL A 80 3.65 6.70 -5.03
C VAL A 80 2.37 7.50 -5.10
N ILE A 81 1.29 6.85 -5.53
CA ILE A 81 -0.06 7.37 -5.47
C ILE A 81 -0.76 6.66 -4.31
N ASP A 82 -1.28 7.47 -3.41
CA ASP A 82 -1.92 7.06 -2.17
C ASP A 82 -3.43 7.32 -2.32
N VAL A 83 -4.21 6.26 -2.41
CA VAL A 83 -5.66 6.31 -2.68
C VAL A 83 -6.38 5.82 -1.43
N ASP A 84 -6.90 6.76 -0.65
CA ASP A 84 -7.58 6.50 0.62
C ASP A 84 -9.06 6.85 0.50
N ALA A 85 -9.93 5.96 0.99
CA ALA A 85 -11.35 6.22 1.15
C ALA A 85 -11.75 6.16 2.63
N GLU A 86 -12.89 6.73 2.98
CA GLU A 86 -13.59 6.34 4.19
C GLU A 86 -14.40 5.09 3.88
N LEU A 87 -14.12 4.00 4.59
CA LEU A 87 -14.77 2.72 4.38
C LEU A 87 -15.81 2.47 5.50
N PRO A 88 -16.99 1.92 5.19
CA PRO A 88 -17.98 1.54 6.19
C PRO A 88 -17.45 0.52 7.20
N GLU A 89 -18.00 0.48 8.42
CA GLU A 89 -17.64 -0.52 9.42
C GLU A 89 -18.32 -1.88 9.20
N GLU A 90 -19.50 -1.88 8.58
CA GLU A 90 -20.26 -3.09 8.27
C GLU A 90 -19.49 -3.94 7.23
N PRO A 91 -19.22 -5.24 7.49
CA PRO A 91 -18.31 -6.06 6.68
C PRO A 91 -18.64 -6.11 5.18
N GLU A 92 -19.90 -6.31 4.79
CA GLU A 92 -20.29 -6.41 3.38
C GLU A 92 -20.12 -5.06 2.66
N ALA A 93 -20.56 -3.98 3.29
CA ALA A 93 -20.41 -2.62 2.78
C ALA A 93 -18.94 -2.19 2.72
N PHE A 94 -18.11 -2.60 3.68
CA PHE A 94 -16.66 -2.43 3.66
C PHE A 94 -16.07 -3.10 2.41
N LEU A 95 -16.38 -4.39 2.20
CA LEU A 95 -15.84 -5.17 1.08
C LEU A 95 -16.28 -4.61 -0.28
N LYS A 96 -17.57 -4.28 -0.44
CA LYS A 96 -18.06 -3.60 -1.66
C LYS A 96 -17.33 -2.28 -1.92
N SER A 97 -17.15 -1.46 -0.90
CA SER A 97 -16.46 -0.17 -1.03
C SER A 97 -14.99 -0.36 -1.40
N LEU A 98 -14.33 -1.37 -0.83
CA LEU A 98 -12.95 -1.72 -1.13
C LEU A 98 -12.78 -2.22 -2.57
N GLY A 99 -13.66 -3.10 -3.05
CA GLY A 99 -13.63 -3.58 -4.42
C GLY A 99 -13.88 -2.47 -5.43
N ARG A 100 -14.87 -1.60 -5.17
CA ARG A 100 -15.09 -0.40 -6.00
C ARG A 100 -13.84 0.48 -6.08
N LEU A 101 -13.19 0.72 -4.93
CA LEU A 101 -11.97 1.53 -4.88
C LEU A 101 -10.82 0.89 -5.68
N LEU A 102 -10.72 -0.44 -5.69
CA LEU A 102 -9.72 -1.13 -6.51
C LEU A 102 -9.99 -0.98 -8.02
N LYS A 103 -11.25 -1.05 -8.45
CA LYS A 103 -11.60 -0.78 -9.87
C LYS A 103 -11.19 0.63 -10.27
N ASP A 104 -11.53 1.61 -9.44
CA ASP A 104 -11.16 3.00 -9.63
C ASP A 104 -9.64 3.17 -9.76
N VAL A 105 -8.86 2.51 -8.90
CA VAL A 105 -7.39 2.46 -8.97
C VAL A 105 -6.89 1.87 -10.28
N VAL A 106 -7.46 0.74 -10.73
CA VAL A 106 -7.05 0.09 -11.99
C VAL A 106 -7.36 0.98 -13.20
N ILE A 107 -8.54 1.62 -13.23
CA ILE A 107 -8.91 2.57 -14.27
C ILE A 107 -7.95 3.76 -14.27
N ALA A 108 -7.65 4.33 -13.10
CA ALA A 108 -6.70 5.41 -12.93
C ALA A 108 -5.31 5.07 -13.46
N CYS A 109 -4.79 3.87 -13.15
CA CYS A 109 -3.50 3.41 -13.66
C CYS A 109 -3.49 3.30 -15.18
N ASP A 110 -4.59 2.83 -15.77
CA ASP A 110 -4.71 2.62 -17.21
C ASP A 110 -4.82 3.96 -17.96
N GLU A 111 -5.48 4.95 -17.38
CA GLU A 111 -5.50 6.33 -17.90
C GLU A 111 -4.14 7.03 -17.75
N LEU A 112 -3.43 6.87 -16.62
CA LEU A 112 -2.06 7.39 -16.49
C LEU A 112 -1.15 6.84 -17.58
N ARG A 113 -1.30 5.55 -17.90
CA ARG A 113 -0.58 4.92 -19.01
C ARG A 113 -0.99 5.51 -20.36
N ARG A 114 -2.30 5.58 -20.66
CA ARG A 114 -2.81 6.02 -21.96
C ARG A 114 -2.59 7.52 -22.22
N ALA A 115 -2.88 8.36 -21.24
CA ALA A 115 -2.84 9.82 -21.37
C ALA A 115 -1.45 10.41 -21.12
N LEU A 116 -0.69 9.87 -20.16
CA LEU A 116 0.60 10.42 -19.75
C LEU A 116 1.79 9.54 -20.14
N GLY A 117 1.57 8.37 -20.73
CA GLY A 117 2.62 7.45 -21.15
C GLY A 117 3.36 6.79 -19.98
N PHE A 118 2.77 6.76 -18.78
CA PHE A 118 3.37 6.04 -17.65
C PHE A 118 3.48 4.54 -17.99
N PRO A 119 4.53 3.85 -17.50
CA PRO A 119 4.55 2.39 -17.54
C PRO A 119 3.43 1.84 -16.64
N ARG A 120 3.25 0.52 -16.64
CA ARG A 120 2.40 -0.12 -15.62
C ARG A 120 3.01 0.10 -14.22
N PRO A 121 2.19 0.27 -13.17
CA PRO A 121 2.68 0.44 -11.81
C PRO A 121 3.40 -0.80 -11.33
N ASP A 122 4.59 -0.65 -10.76
CA ASP A 122 5.44 -1.75 -10.28
C ASP A 122 4.78 -2.59 -9.15
N VAL A 123 3.91 -1.98 -8.34
CA VAL A 123 3.03 -2.68 -7.41
C VAL A 123 1.79 -1.84 -7.12
N VAL A 124 0.64 -2.51 -6.99
CA VAL A 124 -0.54 -1.97 -6.32
C VAL A 124 -0.76 -2.84 -5.09
N ASN A 125 -0.78 -2.24 -3.92
CA ASN A 125 -1.03 -2.97 -2.67
C ASN A 125 -2.21 -2.36 -1.93
N PHE A 126 -3.03 -3.21 -1.31
CA PHE A 126 -3.90 -2.75 -0.24
C PHE A 126 -3.01 -2.17 0.87
N SER A 127 -3.37 -1.02 1.43
CA SER A 127 -2.56 -0.33 2.44
C SER A 127 -2.56 -1.04 3.79
N GLY A 128 -3.44 -2.03 3.95
CA GLY A 128 -3.75 -2.66 5.23
C GLY A 128 -4.76 -1.83 6.02
N SER A 129 -5.48 -0.88 5.42
CA SER A 129 -6.48 -0.09 6.14
C SER A 129 -7.63 0.28 5.23
N LYS A 130 -7.53 1.41 4.54
CA LYS A 130 -8.68 2.05 3.91
C LYS A 130 -8.45 2.48 2.46
N GLY A 131 -7.44 1.88 1.84
CA GLY A 131 -6.95 2.38 0.58
C GLY A 131 -5.92 1.48 -0.09
N PHE A 132 -5.39 1.98 -1.20
CA PHE A 132 -4.36 1.34 -2.00
C PHE A 132 -3.17 2.27 -2.19
N HIS A 133 -1.98 1.70 -2.23
CA HIS A 133 -0.80 2.39 -2.73
C HIS A 133 -0.44 1.84 -4.10
N VAL A 134 -0.35 2.73 -5.08
CA VAL A 134 0.17 2.43 -6.42
C VAL A 134 1.60 2.97 -6.47
N ARG A 135 2.57 2.12 -6.77
CA ARG A 135 3.99 2.51 -6.76
C ARG A 135 4.60 2.30 -8.13
N TYR A 136 5.42 3.26 -8.54
CA TYR A 136 6.26 3.19 -9.72
C TYR A 136 7.70 3.49 -9.28
N PHE A 137 8.54 2.46 -9.26
CA PHE A 137 9.97 2.54 -9.00
C PHE A 137 10.81 2.29 -10.25
N ASP A 138 10.19 2.07 -11.43
CA ASP A 138 10.92 2.00 -12.69
C ASP A 138 11.85 3.21 -12.89
N SER A 139 13.05 2.91 -13.41
CA SER A 139 14.11 3.90 -13.62
C SER A 139 13.70 5.04 -14.55
N THR A 140 12.74 4.82 -15.45
CA THR A 140 12.19 5.83 -16.35
C THR A 140 11.34 6.82 -15.58
N VAL A 141 10.45 6.34 -14.70
CA VAL A 141 9.63 7.20 -13.84
C VAL A 141 10.51 8.00 -12.87
N ARG A 142 11.52 7.37 -12.27
CA ARG A 142 12.47 8.10 -11.42
C ARG A 142 13.24 9.19 -12.17
N ARG A 143 13.62 8.93 -13.44
CA ARG A 143 14.25 9.95 -14.29
C ARG A 143 13.30 11.11 -14.60
N TRP A 144 12.00 10.84 -14.73
CA TRP A 144 10.99 11.89 -14.86
C TRP A 144 10.78 12.69 -13.58
N LEU A 145 11.21 12.18 -12.43
CA LEU A 145 11.13 12.87 -11.14
C LEU A 145 12.48 13.44 -10.66
N ARG A 146 13.56 13.27 -11.43
CA ARG A 146 14.87 13.85 -11.09
C ARG A 146 14.87 15.37 -11.29
N TRP A 147 14.83 16.07 -10.16
CA TRP A 147 14.76 17.52 -10.07
C TRP A 147 15.87 18.26 -10.82
N ASP A 148 17.10 17.73 -10.74
CA ASP A 148 18.30 18.27 -11.39
C ASP A 148 18.22 18.32 -12.92
N LEU A 149 17.41 17.45 -13.54
CA LEU A 149 17.17 17.45 -14.99
C LEU A 149 16.10 18.48 -15.40
N HIS A 150 15.13 18.77 -14.54
CA HIS A 150 14.03 19.69 -14.83
C HIS A 150 14.41 21.14 -14.60
N GLU A 151 15.20 21.40 -13.55
CA GLU A 151 15.79 22.71 -13.29
C GLU A 151 16.68 23.15 -14.46
N ARG A 152 17.47 22.23 -15.05
CA ARG A 152 18.28 22.48 -16.26
C ARG A 152 17.44 22.72 -17.52
N ARG A 153 16.19 22.24 -17.56
CA ARG A 153 15.25 22.44 -18.68
C ARG A 153 14.29 23.61 -18.45
N GLY A 154 14.42 24.33 -17.34
CA GLY A 154 13.53 25.42 -16.96
C GLY A 154 12.12 24.97 -16.57
N ILE A 155 11.88 23.67 -16.40
CA ILE A 155 10.59 23.11 -16.02
C ILE A 155 10.48 23.20 -14.51
N LYS A 156 9.53 24.00 -14.02
CA LYS A 156 9.33 24.18 -12.57
C LYS A 156 8.78 22.89 -11.95
N PRO A 157 9.04 22.59 -10.66
CA PRO A 157 8.60 21.33 -10.06
C PRO A 157 7.07 21.23 -10.16
N GLY A 158 6.42 22.35 -9.89
CA GLY A 158 4.99 22.56 -10.05
C GLY A 158 4.43 22.22 -11.43
N GLU A 159 5.19 22.20 -12.53
CA GLU A 159 4.65 21.89 -13.87
C GLU A 159 4.54 20.39 -14.15
N ILE A 160 5.48 19.60 -13.65
CA ILE A 160 5.45 18.12 -13.75
C ILE A 160 4.45 17.57 -12.74
N ILE A 161 4.53 18.12 -11.53
CA ILE A 161 3.54 18.00 -10.49
C ILE A 161 2.16 18.40 -11.01
N GLN A 162 2.02 19.48 -11.78
CA GLN A 162 0.76 19.82 -12.43
C GLN A 162 0.43 18.91 -13.60
N ARG A 163 1.36 18.18 -14.24
CA ARG A 163 1.01 17.23 -15.31
C ARG A 163 0.53 15.90 -14.75
N VAL A 164 1.27 15.35 -13.79
CA VAL A 164 0.88 14.18 -13.00
C VAL A 164 -0.38 14.52 -12.21
N GLY A 165 -0.35 15.64 -11.51
CA GLY A 165 -1.47 16.24 -10.80
C GLY A 165 -2.63 16.55 -11.72
N ARG A 166 -2.47 17.10 -12.93
CA ARG A 166 -3.59 17.25 -13.88
C ARG A 166 -4.13 15.91 -14.34
N GLY A 167 -3.30 14.90 -14.55
CA GLY A 167 -3.77 13.54 -14.83
C GLY A 167 -4.59 12.96 -13.68
N VAL A 168 -4.11 13.13 -12.44
CA VAL A 168 -4.79 12.70 -11.21
C VAL A 168 -6.06 13.54 -10.94
N VAL A 169 -6.03 14.86 -11.18
CA VAL A 169 -7.18 15.78 -11.08
C VAL A 169 -8.20 15.47 -12.17
N TRP A 170 -7.76 15.14 -13.38
CA TRP A 170 -8.65 14.74 -14.47
C TRP A 170 -9.36 13.43 -14.10
N LEU A 171 -8.61 12.44 -13.62
CA LEU A 171 -9.19 11.21 -13.07
C LEU A 171 -10.17 11.46 -11.93
N ALA A 172 -9.85 12.38 -11.01
CA ALA A 172 -10.74 12.82 -9.94
C ALA A 172 -11.98 13.58 -10.43
N ARG A 173 -11.86 14.36 -11.51
CA ARG A 173 -12.99 15.08 -12.12
C ARG A 173 -13.99 14.12 -12.72
N GLU A 174 -13.49 13.09 -13.40
CA GLU A 174 -14.29 12.00 -13.98
C GLU A 174 -14.79 10.98 -12.92
N GLY A 175 -14.49 11.19 -11.64
CA GLY A 175 -15.05 10.42 -10.53
C GLY A 175 -14.27 9.16 -10.13
N PHE A 176 -13.05 8.97 -10.65
CA PHE A 176 -12.26 7.74 -10.51
C PHE A 176 -11.27 7.71 -9.33
N VAL A 177 -11.27 8.70 -8.45
CA VAL A 177 -10.38 8.68 -7.28
C VAL A 177 -11.14 9.18 -6.06
N ALA A 178 -11.48 8.27 -5.15
CA ALA A 178 -12.15 8.58 -3.89
C ALA A 178 -11.10 8.93 -2.82
N GLY A 179 -11.33 10.04 -2.12
CA GLY A 179 -10.57 10.49 -0.94
C GLY A 179 -10.70 11.98 -0.66
N ASP A 180 -10.72 12.38 0.61
CA ASP A 180 -10.88 13.80 1.03
C ASP A 180 -9.75 14.70 0.49
N ARG A 181 -8.53 14.15 0.34
CA ARG A 181 -7.38 14.86 -0.27
C ARG A 181 -7.52 15.06 -1.77
N VAL A 182 -8.35 14.25 -2.43
CA VAL A 182 -8.66 14.38 -3.84
C VAL A 182 -9.77 15.41 -4.08
N ARG A 183 -10.67 15.60 -3.11
CA ARG A 183 -11.59 16.74 -3.12
C ARG A 183 -10.80 18.06 -3.08
N ALA A 184 -9.73 18.14 -2.28
CA ALA A 184 -8.81 19.29 -2.29
C ALA A 184 -8.08 19.48 -3.64
N LEU A 185 -7.68 18.40 -4.32
CA LEU A 185 -7.18 18.43 -5.71
C LEU A 185 -8.21 19.02 -6.69
N ARG A 186 -9.49 18.63 -6.54
CA ARG A 186 -10.62 19.11 -7.37
C ARG A 186 -10.83 20.62 -7.24
N GLU A 187 -10.51 21.17 -6.08
CA GLU A 187 -10.68 22.58 -5.71
C GLU A 187 -9.43 23.44 -5.97
N GLY A 188 -8.36 22.86 -6.54
CA GLY A 188 -7.13 23.60 -6.82
C GLY A 188 -6.28 23.91 -5.58
N LEU A 189 -6.58 23.28 -4.45
CA LEU A 189 -5.87 23.42 -3.17
C LEU A 189 -4.66 22.49 -3.08
N LEU A 190 -3.86 22.41 -4.15
CA LEU A 190 -2.58 21.69 -4.09
C LEU A 190 -1.64 22.46 -3.16
N ASP A 191 -1.60 22.02 -1.90
CA ASP A 191 -0.48 22.26 -1.00
C ASP A 191 0.67 21.30 -1.35
N ASP A 192 1.91 21.74 -1.13
CA ASP A 192 3.15 21.01 -1.43
C ASP A 192 3.18 19.60 -0.79
N SER A 193 2.36 19.36 0.23
CA SER A 193 2.21 18.10 0.96
C SER A 193 1.72 16.90 0.13
N MET A 194 1.07 17.12 -1.02
CA MET A 194 0.73 16.04 -1.97
C MET A 194 1.94 15.47 -2.70
N TYR A 195 3.01 16.24 -2.79
CA TYR A 195 4.25 15.90 -3.48
C TYR A 195 5.41 15.96 -2.52
N ASP A 196 5.17 15.57 -1.26
CA ASP A 196 6.25 15.39 -0.31
C ASP A 196 7.11 14.22 -0.81
N LEU A 197 8.05 14.58 -1.69
CA LEU A 197 8.95 13.66 -2.36
C LEU A 197 9.67 12.84 -1.30
N LYS A 198 9.86 13.37 -0.08
CA LYS A 198 10.31 12.67 1.12
C LYS A 198 9.19 11.96 1.87
N ARG A 199 8.44 11.08 1.20
CA ARG A 199 7.50 10.19 1.88
C ARG A 199 8.13 8.88 2.31
N LEU A 200 7.60 8.36 3.41
CA LEU A 200 7.83 6.99 3.85
C LEU A 200 6.71 6.13 3.28
N ILE A 201 7.08 5.02 2.67
CA ILE A 201 6.20 4.06 2.04
C ILE A 201 6.16 2.82 2.94
N ARG A 202 4.97 2.40 3.37
CA ARG A 202 4.82 1.17 4.14
C ARG A 202 5.29 -0.02 3.32
N CYS A 203 6.06 -0.92 3.91
CA CYS A 203 6.52 -2.12 3.23
C CYS A 203 5.34 -3.07 3.01
N VAL A 204 5.31 -3.72 1.85
CA VAL A 204 4.41 -4.84 1.64
C VAL A 204 4.77 -5.95 2.64
N GLY A 205 3.76 -6.58 3.20
CA GLY A 205 3.83 -7.50 4.33
C GLY A 205 3.91 -6.84 5.69
N SER A 206 4.05 -5.52 5.79
CA SER A 206 4.02 -4.85 7.09
C SER A 206 2.58 -4.57 7.55
N MET A 207 2.29 -4.85 8.81
CA MET A 207 1.01 -4.52 9.46
C MET A 207 0.77 -3.01 9.52
N ASN A 208 -0.49 -2.63 9.51
CA ASN A 208 -0.94 -1.28 9.83
C ASN A 208 -1.35 -1.17 11.30
N VAL A 209 -1.00 -0.07 11.96
CA VAL A 209 -1.28 0.12 13.39
C VAL A 209 -2.74 0.31 13.74
N LYS A 210 -3.56 0.80 12.80
CA LYS A 210 -4.96 1.12 13.07
C LYS A 210 -5.89 -0.07 12.87
N SER A 211 -5.52 -1.02 12.03
CA SER A 211 -6.33 -2.18 11.65
C SER A 211 -5.72 -3.51 12.07
N LEU A 212 -4.41 -3.55 12.32
CA LEU A 212 -3.59 -4.76 12.44
C LEU A 212 -3.57 -5.64 11.17
N LEU A 213 -4.07 -5.13 10.04
CA LEU A 213 -3.99 -5.83 8.75
C LEU A 213 -2.67 -5.52 8.04
N PRO A 214 -2.05 -6.50 7.35
CA PRO A 214 -0.87 -6.27 6.54
C PRO A 214 -1.20 -5.52 5.25
N ALA A 215 -0.24 -4.70 4.80
CA ALA A 215 -0.23 -4.22 3.43
C ALA A 215 0.09 -5.39 2.50
N VAL A 216 -0.81 -5.76 1.59
CA VAL A 216 -0.62 -6.92 0.70
C VAL A 216 -0.66 -6.52 -0.77
N PRO A 217 0.15 -7.17 -1.64
CA PRO A 217 0.12 -6.87 -3.05
C PRO A 217 -1.17 -7.43 -3.65
N VAL A 218 -1.96 -6.55 -4.25
CA VAL A 218 -3.11 -6.96 -5.09
C VAL A 218 -2.65 -7.06 -6.54
N TRP A 219 -1.77 -6.15 -6.99
CA TRP A 219 -1.05 -6.20 -8.25
C TRP A 219 0.45 -6.20 -8.03
N SER A 220 1.17 -7.15 -8.59
CA SER A 220 2.63 -7.12 -8.65
C SER A 220 3.19 -7.73 -9.93
N ARG A 221 4.48 -7.47 -10.13
CA ARG A 221 5.29 -8.06 -11.19
C ARG A 221 5.94 -9.35 -10.66
N GLU A 222 5.37 -10.52 -10.94
CA GLU A 222 5.94 -11.81 -10.54
C GLU A 222 6.94 -12.35 -11.57
N GLY A 223 8.14 -12.72 -11.14
CA GLY A 223 9.16 -13.32 -12.03
C GLY A 223 9.55 -12.44 -13.22
N GLY A 224 9.39 -11.12 -13.09
CA GLY A 224 9.62 -10.16 -14.16
C GLY A 224 8.44 -10.00 -15.14
N ARG A 225 7.36 -10.77 -15.01
CA ARG A 225 6.13 -10.65 -15.81
C ARG A 225 5.02 -9.98 -15.02
N TRP A 226 4.24 -9.18 -15.72
CA TRP A 226 3.00 -8.62 -15.20
C TRP A 226 1.93 -9.71 -15.22
N VAL A 227 1.39 -10.09 -14.06
CA VAL A 227 0.09 -10.77 -14.03
C VAL A 227 -0.93 -9.67 -14.26
N ASP A 228 -1.40 -9.57 -15.50
CA ASP A 228 -2.38 -8.57 -15.91
C ASP A 228 -3.77 -9.14 -15.63
N PHE A 229 -4.30 -8.83 -14.46
CA PHE A 229 -5.66 -9.19 -14.08
C PHE A 229 -6.60 -8.00 -14.27
N ARG A 230 -6.25 -7.01 -15.11
CA ARG A 230 -7.14 -5.86 -15.40
C ARG A 230 -8.51 -6.35 -15.84
N ASP A 231 -8.56 -7.24 -16.83
CA ASP A 231 -9.83 -7.71 -17.38
C ASP A 231 -10.60 -8.57 -16.37
N GLU A 232 -9.88 -9.27 -15.49
CA GLU A 232 -10.46 -10.01 -14.37
C GLU A 232 -11.07 -9.07 -13.31
N VAL A 233 -10.32 -8.05 -12.86
CA VAL A 233 -10.80 -7.01 -11.93
C VAL A 233 -12.01 -6.28 -12.47
N LEU A 234 -11.99 -5.92 -13.75
CA LEU A 234 -13.10 -5.19 -14.37
C LEU A 234 -14.29 -6.11 -14.69
N GLY A 235 -14.08 -7.43 -14.72
CA GLY A 235 -15.13 -8.44 -14.88
C GLY A 235 -15.85 -8.81 -13.59
N MET A 236 -15.16 -8.73 -12.44
CA MET A 236 -15.74 -8.99 -11.12
C MET A 236 -16.68 -7.88 -10.67
N ASN A 237 -17.70 -8.22 -9.88
CA ASN A 237 -18.51 -7.22 -9.17
C ASN A 237 -17.75 -6.64 -7.96
N ASP A 238 -18.29 -5.57 -7.36
CA ASP A 238 -17.59 -4.85 -6.29
C ASP A 238 -17.38 -5.70 -5.04
N LEU A 239 -18.32 -6.60 -4.72
CA LEU A 239 -18.21 -7.47 -3.55
C LEU A 239 -17.17 -8.59 -3.79
N GLU A 240 -17.23 -9.28 -4.93
CA GLU A 240 -16.25 -10.30 -5.33
C GLU A 240 -14.82 -9.75 -5.25
N LEU A 241 -14.62 -8.55 -5.78
CA LEU A 241 -13.31 -7.93 -5.76
C LEU A 241 -12.87 -7.52 -4.35
N GLY A 242 -13.81 -7.06 -3.51
CA GLY A 242 -13.58 -6.83 -2.09
C GLY A 242 -13.12 -8.10 -1.37
N CYS A 243 -13.85 -9.19 -1.56
CA CYS A 243 -13.54 -10.51 -1.02
C CYS A 243 -12.16 -11.00 -1.49
N LEU A 244 -11.81 -10.82 -2.76
CA LEU A 244 -10.49 -11.17 -3.28
C LEU A 244 -9.35 -10.42 -2.55
N VAL A 245 -9.51 -9.11 -2.32
CA VAL A 245 -8.51 -8.30 -1.61
C VAL A 245 -8.39 -8.74 -0.15
N ALA A 246 -9.52 -8.98 0.51
CA ALA A 246 -9.56 -9.44 1.89
C ALA A 246 -8.96 -10.86 2.03
N HIS A 247 -9.30 -11.78 1.13
CA HIS A 247 -8.71 -13.11 1.06
C HIS A 247 -7.19 -13.04 0.88
N ARG A 248 -6.69 -12.20 -0.05
CA ARG A 248 -5.23 -11.96 -0.16
C ARG A 248 -4.61 -11.40 1.11
N THR A 249 -5.35 -10.56 1.84
CA THR A 249 -4.87 -10.00 3.12
C THR A 249 -4.68 -11.08 4.18
N LEU A 250 -5.54 -12.10 4.18
CA LEU A 250 -5.43 -13.24 5.09
C LEU A 250 -4.38 -14.25 4.63
N THR A 251 -4.28 -14.49 3.33
CA THR A 251 -3.50 -15.63 2.81
C THR A 251 -2.10 -15.28 2.33
N TRP A 252 -1.79 -14.04 1.96
CA TRP A 252 -0.45 -13.68 1.48
C TRP A 252 0.55 -13.61 2.65
N PRO A 253 1.80 -14.12 2.53
CA PRO A 253 2.47 -14.68 1.35
C PRO A 253 2.39 -16.22 1.24
N GLY A 254 1.26 -16.81 1.60
CA GLY A 254 1.01 -18.25 1.62
C GLY A 254 1.00 -18.77 3.06
N ARG A 255 1.88 -19.73 3.38
CA ARG A 255 1.94 -20.37 4.71
C ARG A 255 2.32 -19.44 5.88
N GLY A 256 2.68 -18.19 5.59
CA GLY A 256 2.96 -17.13 6.56
C GLY A 256 1.90 -16.02 6.58
N GLY A 257 0.71 -16.27 6.03
CA GLY A 257 -0.36 -15.29 5.97
C GLY A 257 -0.97 -14.99 7.34
N LEU A 258 -1.61 -13.83 7.46
CA LEU A 258 -2.31 -13.42 8.68
C LEU A 258 -3.37 -14.46 9.10
N GLY A 259 -4.11 -15.06 8.17
CA GLY A 259 -5.13 -16.07 8.44
C GLY A 259 -4.57 -17.28 9.18
N VAL A 260 -3.45 -17.84 8.70
CA VAL A 260 -2.73 -18.94 9.38
C VAL A 260 -2.36 -18.58 10.82
N VAL A 261 -1.94 -17.34 11.03
CA VAL A 261 -1.59 -16.87 12.37
C VAL A 261 -2.84 -16.73 13.22
N LEU A 262 -3.90 -16.09 12.72
CA LEU A 262 -5.17 -15.95 13.44
C LEU A 262 -5.77 -17.31 13.82
N SER A 263 -5.82 -18.27 12.90
CA SER A 263 -6.29 -19.63 13.20
C SER A 263 -5.43 -20.32 14.24
N ARG A 264 -4.11 -20.20 14.16
CA ARG A 264 -3.21 -20.83 15.14
C ARG A 264 -3.30 -20.19 16.53
N VAL A 265 -3.37 -18.86 16.58
CA VAL A 265 -3.14 -18.11 17.82
C VAL A 265 -4.41 -17.65 18.51
N LEU A 266 -5.51 -17.51 17.76
CA LEU A 266 -6.82 -17.09 18.25
C LEU A 266 -7.92 -18.14 18.02
N ASP A 267 -7.59 -19.29 17.43
CA ASP A 267 -8.58 -20.32 17.04
C ASP A 267 -9.68 -19.76 16.14
N LEU A 268 -9.32 -18.79 15.29
CA LEU A 268 -10.24 -18.13 14.38
C LEU A 268 -10.35 -18.94 13.08
N ASP A 269 -11.56 -19.29 12.68
CA ASP A 269 -11.78 -19.83 11.34
C ASP A 269 -11.50 -18.74 10.30
N THR A 270 -10.58 -19.03 9.39
CA THR A 270 -10.22 -18.14 8.28
C THR A 270 -10.30 -18.85 6.94
N ASP A 271 -10.73 -20.11 6.92
CA ASP A 271 -10.92 -20.91 5.71
C ASP A 271 -12.34 -20.63 5.20
N ALA A 272 -12.47 -19.56 4.40
CA ALA A 272 -13.65 -19.31 3.59
C ALA A 272 -13.28 -19.30 2.11
N ASP A 273 -14.16 -19.85 1.28
CA ASP A 273 -14.01 -19.81 -0.16
C ASP A 273 -14.22 -18.36 -0.66
N PRO A 274 -13.20 -17.68 -1.22
CA PRO A 274 -13.40 -16.34 -1.76
C PRO A 274 -14.37 -16.30 -2.95
N GLU A 275 -14.67 -17.45 -3.58
CA GLU A 275 -15.68 -17.58 -4.63
C GLU A 275 -17.12 -17.68 -4.09
N ASP A 276 -17.31 -17.83 -2.77
CA ASP A 276 -18.59 -17.66 -2.08
C ASP A 276 -18.55 -16.38 -1.21
N PRO A 277 -18.99 -15.23 -1.76
CA PRO A 277 -18.96 -13.97 -1.03
C PRO A 277 -19.76 -13.98 0.27
N SER A 278 -20.80 -14.82 0.40
CA SER A 278 -21.67 -14.82 1.57
C SER A 278 -20.97 -15.41 2.79
N ASP A 279 -20.31 -16.55 2.61
CA ASP A 279 -19.47 -17.19 3.63
C ASP A 279 -18.26 -16.30 3.98
N PHE A 280 -17.61 -15.74 2.96
CA PHE A 280 -16.43 -14.91 3.17
C PHE A 280 -16.71 -13.60 3.93
N VAL A 281 -17.89 -13.00 3.74
CA VAL A 281 -18.31 -11.79 4.49
C VAL A 281 -18.40 -12.07 5.99
N GLU A 282 -18.94 -13.23 6.39
CA GLU A 282 -19.04 -13.61 7.80
C GLU A 282 -17.66 -13.82 8.42
N VAL A 283 -16.79 -14.58 7.75
CA VAL A 283 -15.40 -14.78 8.19
C VAL A 283 -14.65 -13.46 8.31
N TRP A 284 -14.77 -12.57 7.32
CA TRP A 284 -14.15 -11.25 7.37
C TRP A 284 -14.69 -10.40 8.53
N GLY A 285 -16.00 -10.42 8.77
CA GLY A 285 -16.61 -9.74 9.91
C GLY A 285 -16.05 -10.21 11.24
N ASN A 286 -15.91 -11.53 11.42
CA ASN A 286 -15.33 -12.12 12.62
C ASN A 286 -13.86 -11.71 12.82
N VAL A 287 -13.04 -11.77 11.76
CA VAL A 287 -11.65 -11.27 11.77
C VAL A 287 -11.60 -9.81 12.22
N MET A 288 -12.40 -8.95 11.58
CA MET A 288 -12.38 -7.52 11.85
C MET A 288 -12.84 -7.17 13.26
N SER A 289 -13.83 -7.90 13.78
CA SER A 289 -14.28 -7.77 15.18
C SER A 289 -13.15 -8.09 16.15
N VAL A 290 -12.52 -9.26 15.99
CA VAL A 290 -11.44 -9.72 16.88
C VAL A 290 -10.22 -8.79 16.81
N LEU A 291 -9.82 -8.37 15.60
CA LEU A 291 -8.74 -7.39 15.45
C LEU A 291 -9.11 -6.04 16.07
N GLY A 292 -10.39 -5.63 15.99
CA GLY A 292 -10.94 -4.45 16.64
C GLY A 292 -10.71 -4.42 18.15
N GLU A 293 -10.93 -5.56 18.82
CA GLU A 293 -10.73 -5.72 20.27
C GLU A 293 -9.25 -5.72 20.68
N LEU A 294 -8.34 -6.06 19.76
CA LEU A 294 -6.90 -6.12 19.99
C LEU A 294 -6.17 -4.79 19.74
N LYS A 295 -6.85 -3.77 19.20
CA LYS A 295 -6.21 -2.49 18.91
C LYS A 295 -5.67 -1.81 20.19
N PRO A 296 -4.46 -1.22 20.14
CA PRO A 296 -3.83 -0.59 21.30
C PRO A 296 -4.54 0.67 21.80
#